data_AF-A0A8J5UPE9-F1
#
_entry.id   AF-A0A8J5UPE9-F1
#
_cell.length_a   1.000
_cell.length_b   1.000
_cell.length_c   1.000
_cell.angle_alpha   90.00
_cell.angle_beta   90.00
_cell.angle_gamma   90.00
#
_symmetry.space_group_name_H-M   'P 1'
#
loop_
_entity.id
_entity.type
_entity.pdbx_description
1 polymer ?
#
loop_
_entity_poly.entity_id
_entity_poly.type
_entity_poly.pdbx_seq_one_letter_code
_entity_poly.pdbx_strand_id
1 'polypeptide(L)'
;ELLLINIKSVNIDKKLGKMGVILDQKACNFTTKIVIYWLVCCVTINFAAMLWTMKAMSWYRNISMVFSLQHPVHVNFLVDLLFCSLIRNMQVRFKKINEELIKLEYNSQITNTRVDDNKPAYILQLSKEIHLELEQQCGKITRVFGIQLIMSMASLFILMTTMTYNLYVTVFGPNIQDWALRISIITFWITIHGSKLLFINHMCSRTVHEWKKTGVIIHQLETKFVNAQICKTIQQLSIQMIQNPLQIYPLGFIQLGHSFLQGFFGTLATYLIISIQMVPI
;
A
#
# COMPACT_ATOMS: atom_id res chain seq x y z
N GLU A 1 15.11 -4.21 13.31
CA GLU A 1 14.87 -4.51 11.88
C GLU A 1 14.62 -3.28 11.00
N LEU A 2 13.79 -2.31 11.40
CA LEU A 2 13.56 -1.08 10.62
C LEU A 2 14.85 -0.29 10.30
N LEU A 3 15.82 -0.28 11.21
CA LEU A 3 17.13 0.35 11.02
C LEU A 3 17.96 -0.33 9.92
N LEU A 4 17.88 -1.67 9.80
CA LEU A 4 18.50 -2.43 8.72
C LEU A 4 17.82 -2.17 7.36
N ILE A 5 16.49 -2.00 7.36
CA ILE A 5 15.75 -1.59 6.16
C ILE A 5 16.24 -0.20 5.70
N ASN A 6 16.44 0.74 6.63
CA ASN A 6 16.96 2.07 6.32
C ASN A 6 18.38 2.03 5.73
N ILE A 7 19.31 1.30 6.36
CA ILE A 7 20.69 1.15 5.86
C ILE A 7 20.70 0.57 4.44
N LYS A 8 19.94 -0.49 4.19
CA LYS A 8 19.82 -1.07 2.84
C LYS A 8 19.17 -0.10 1.85
N SER A 9 18.19 0.67 2.29
CA SER A 9 17.56 1.71 1.47
C SER A 9 18.57 2.76 1.02
N VAL A 10 19.45 3.22 1.91
CA VAL A 10 20.53 4.16 1.56
C VAL A 10 21.51 3.54 0.57
N ASN A 11 21.81 2.24 0.68
CA ASN A 11 22.69 1.57 -0.28
C ASN A 11 22.05 1.47 -1.68
N ILE A 12 20.78 1.12 -1.75
CA ILE A 12 20.00 1.14 -3.00
C ILE A 12 20.02 2.54 -3.60
N ASP A 13 19.86 3.56 -2.76
CA ASP A 13 19.83 4.95 -3.20
C ASP A 13 21.18 5.39 -3.80
N LYS A 14 22.30 4.94 -3.21
CA LYS A 14 23.64 5.11 -3.79
C LYS A 14 23.80 4.39 -5.12
N LYS A 15 23.29 3.15 -5.24
CA LYS A 15 23.32 2.37 -6.49
C LYS A 15 22.51 3.07 -7.59
N LEU A 16 21.31 3.56 -7.29
CA LEU A 16 20.51 4.38 -8.21
C LEU A 16 21.26 5.66 -8.64
N GLY A 17 21.92 6.34 -7.70
CA GLY A 17 22.78 7.49 -8.02
C GLY A 17 23.88 7.15 -9.03
N LYS A 18 24.49 5.97 -8.95
CA LYS A 18 25.49 5.49 -9.93
C LYS A 18 24.90 5.23 -11.33
N MET A 19 23.58 5.04 -11.46
CA MET A 19 22.88 4.97 -12.75
C MET A 19 22.57 6.35 -13.33
N GLY A 20 22.86 7.45 -12.61
CA GLY A 20 22.45 8.80 -12.98
C GLY A 20 21.04 9.17 -12.53
N VAL A 21 20.41 8.33 -11.69
CA VAL A 21 19.07 8.58 -11.18
C VAL A 21 19.13 9.50 -9.97
N ILE A 22 18.55 10.69 -10.09
CA ILE A 22 18.38 11.60 -8.95
C ILE A 22 17.16 11.16 -8.12
N LEU A 23 17.41 10.88 -6.85
CA LEU A 23 16.34 10.52 -5.93
C LEU A 23 15.59 11.75 -5.43
N ASP A 24 14.53 12.10 -6.15
CA ASP A 24 13.58 13.10 -5.72
C ASP A 24 12.95 12.78 -4.34
N GLN A 25 13.03 13.74 -3.41
CA GLN A 25 12.46 13.71 -2.06
C GLN A 25 10.92 13.60 -2.06
N LYS A 26 10.26 13.71 -3.22
CA LYS A 26 8.80 13.60 -3.39
C LYS A 26 8.15 12.41 -2.69
N ALA A 27 8.83 11.25 -2.65
CA ALA A 27 8.29 10.08 -1.97
C ALA A 27 8.15 10.30 -0.46
N CYS A 28 9.23 10.77 0.17
CA CYS A 28 9.30 11.12 1.59
C CYS A 28 8.35 12.27 1.93
N ASN A 29 8.34 13.34 1.11
CA ASN A 29 7.46 14.50 1.31
C ASN A 29 5.97 14.11 1.29
N PHE A 30 5.57 13.19 0.42
CA PHE A 30 4.20 12.69 0.40
C PHE A 30 3.85 11.87 1.65
N THR A 31 4.75 11.01 2.11
CA THR A 31 4.58 10.27 3.36
C THR A 31 4.41 11.22 4.54
N THR A 32 5.28 12.23 4.67
CA THR A 32 5.17 13.25 5.72
C THR A 32 3.83 13.99 5.65
N LYS A 33 3.39 14.39 4.45
CA LYS A 33 2.09 15.05 4.25
C LYS A 33 0.90 14.18 4.66
N ILE A 34 0.91 12.90 4.31
CA ILE A 34 -0.17 11.97 4.69
C ILE A 34 -0.23 11.79 6.21
N VAL A 35 0.91 11.63 6.87
CA VAL A 35 0.95 11.46 8.33
C VAL A 35 0.46 12.74 9.03
N ILE A 36 0.91 13.92 8.58
CA ILE A 36 0.43 15.20 9.12
C ILE A 36 -1.08 15.34 8.92
N TYR A 37 -1.58 15.04 7.71
CA TYR A 37 -3.02 15.08 7.42
C TYR A 37 -3.79 14.15 8.36
N TRP A 38 -3.31 12.92 8.57
CA TRP A 38 -3.94 11.98 9.48
C TRP A 38 -3.95 12.49 10.93
N LEU A 39 -2.85 13.08 11.41
CA LEU A 39 -2.79 13.66 12.75
C LEU A 39 -3.82 14.78 12.93
N VAL A 40 -3.98 15.66 11.93
CA VAL A 40 -5.01 16.69 11.93
C VAL A 40 -6.40 16.06 11.98
N CYS A 41 -6.68 15.05 11.14
CA CYS A 41 -7.94 14.32 11.20
C CYS A 41 -8.21 13.68 12.56
N CYS A 42 -7.19 13.10 13.21
CA CYS A 42 -7.32 12.52 14.55
C CYS A 42 -7.77 13.57 15.57
N VAL A 43 -7.12 14.74 15.57
CA VAL A 43 -7.49 15.84 16.48
C VAL A 43 -8.93 16.29 16.23
N THR A 44 -9.31 16.46 14.97
CA THR A 44 -10.68 16.86 14.60
C THR A 44 -11.72 15.82 15.01
N ILE A 45 -11.46 14.53 14.78
CA ILE A 45 -12.36 13.42 15.15
C ILE A 45 -12.53 13.35 16.68
N ASN A 46 -11.44 13.46 17.45
CA ASN A 46 -11.51 13.44 18.91
C ASN A 46 -12.26 14.66 19.45
N PHE A 47 -12.02 15.84 18.89
CA PHE A 47 -12.72 17.06 19.30
C PHE A 47 -14.22 16.98 19.00
N ALA A 48 -14.61 16.52 17.80
CA ALA A 48 -16.01 16.32 17.45
C ALA A 48 -16.69 15.26 18.34
N ALA A 49 -16.00 14.15 18.61
CA ALA A 49 -16.48 13.11 19.52
C ALA A 49 -16.69 13.65 20.94
N MET A 50 -15.76 14.47 21.44
CA MET A 50 -15.87 15.10 22.75
C MET A 50 -17.08 16.04 22.84
N LEU A 51 -17.29 16.91 21.84
CA LEU A 51 -18.46 17.81 21.79
C LEU A 51 -19.78 17.04 21.80
N TRP A 52 -19.82 15.89 21.12
CA TRP A 52 -21.00 15.02 21.07
C TRP A 52 -21.37 14.46 22.45
N THR A 53 -20.40 13.94 23.18
CA THR A 53 -20.57 13.25 24.46
C THR A 53 -20.64 14.20 25.66
N MET A 54 -20.34 15.49 25.49
CA MET A 54 -20.37 16.49 26.55
C MET A 54 -21.75 16.65 27.21
N LYS A 55 -22.84 16.37 26.49
CA LYS A 55 -24.21 16.46 27.03
C LYS A 55 -24.55 15.35 28.03
N ALA A 56 -23.79 14.25 28.03
CA ALA A 56 -24.13 13.04 28.79
C ALA A 56 -23.30 12.84 30.07
N MET A 57 -22.14 13.50 30.19
CA MET A 57 -21.18 13.20 31.27
C MET A 57 -20.27 14.38 31.59
N SER A 58 -19.74 14.40 32.83
CA SER A 58 -18.76 15.41 33.29
C SER A 58 -17.54 15.49 32.36
N TRP A 59 -17.01 16.69 32.17
CA TRP A 59 -15.97 17.00 31.16
C TRP A 59 -14.72 16.10 31.25
N TYR A 60 -14.21 15.79 32.44
CA TYR A 60 -13.00 14.96 32.60
C TYR A 60 -13.25 13.48 32.27
N ARG A 61 -14.41 12.92 32.65
CA ARG A 61 -14.80 11.54 32.29
C ARG A 61 -15.00 11.40 30.78
N ASN A 62 -15.58 12.42 30.17
CA ASN A 62 -15.77 12.47 28.73
C ASN A 62 -14.43 12.40 27.99
N ILE A 63 -13.48 13.29 28.33
CA ILE A 63 -12.14 13.28 27.73
C ILE A 63 -11.51 11.89 27.88
N SER A 64 -11.48 11.34 29.10
CA SER A 64 -10.90 10.02 29.34
C SER A 64 -11.53 8.92 28.48
N MET A 65 -12.85 8.90 28.34
CA MET A 65 -13.57 7.91 27.54
C MET A 65 -13.27 8.03 26.04
N VAL A 66 -13.33 9.25 25.48
CA VAL A 66 -13.09 9.49 24.05
C VAL A 66 -11.68 9.06 23.66
N PHE A 67 -10.67 9.50 24.41
CA PHE A 67 -9.28 9.12 24.13
C PHE A 67 -9.07 7.61 24.27
N SER A 68 -9.65 6.97 25.30
CA SER A 68 -9.49 5.51 25.49
C SER A 68 -10.10 4.70 24.36
N LEU A 69 -11.26 5.11 23.83
CA LEU A 69 -11.93 4.40 22.74
C LEU A 69 -11.29 4.65 21.37
N GLN A 70 -10.81 5.88 21.13
CA GLN A 70 -10.27 6.27 19.82
C GLN A 70 -8.79 5.94 19.65
N HIS A 71 -8.02 5.85 20.73
CA HIS A 71 -6.58 5.60 20.68
C HIS A 71 -6.20 4.34 19.89
N PRO A 72 -6.82 3.16 20.10
CA PRO A 72 -6.47 1.96 19.34
C PRO A 72 -6.73 2.12 17.84
N VAL A 73 -7.80 2.83 17.46
CA VAL A 73 -8.14 3.10 16.07
C VAL A 73 -7.07 3.98 15.41
N HIS A 74 -6.66 5.05 16.09
CA HIS A 74 -5.62 5.96 15.58
C HIS A 74 -4.26 5.29 15.45
N VAL A 75 -3.86 4.50 16.46
CA VAL A 75 -2.61 3.74 16.43
C VAL A 75 -2.62 2.74 15.27
N ASN A 76 -3.69 1.97 15.12
CA ASN A 76 -3.81 1.01 14.03
C ASN A 76 -3.71 1.70 12.66
N PHE A 77 -4.41 2.81 12.47
CA PHE A 77 -4.35 3.59 11.23
C PHE A 77 -2.93 4.13 10.96
N LEU A 78 -2.26 4.65 11.99
CA LEU A 78 -0.89 5.16 11.86
C LEU A 78 0.08 4.05 11.44
N VAL A 79 -0.01 2.87 12.05
CA VAL A 79 0.85 1.73 11.71
C VAL A 79 0.62 1.27 10.27
N ASP A 80 -0.64 1.23 9.81
CA ASP A 80 -0.95 0.89 8.43
C ASP A 80 -0.45 1.97 7.44
N LEU A 81 -0.51 3.25 7.80
CA LEU A 81 0.05 4.34 7.00
C LEU A 81 1.59 4.27 6.92
N LEU A 82 2.25 3.84 7.99
CA LEU A 82 3.70 3.60 7.99
C LEU A 82 4.05 2.46 7.03
N PHE A 83 3.30 1.35 7.06
CA PHE A 83 3.45 0.26 6.10
C PHE A 83 3.28 0.75 4.67
N CYS A 84 2.17 1.45 4.36
CA CYS A 84 1.91 1.99 3.03
C CYS A 84 3.03 2.92 2.55
N SER A 85 3.57 3.73 3.46
CA SER A 85 4.67 4.64 3.16
C SER A 85 5.95 3.91 2.77
N LEU A 86 6.29 2.85 3.51
CA LEU A 86 7.45 2.01 3.20
C LEU A 86 7.29 1.30 1.86
N ILE A 87 6.12 0.70 1.61
CA ILE A 87 5.82 0.04 0.33
C ILE A 87 5.86 1.03 -0.84
N ARG A 88 5.28 2.22 -0.67
CA ARG A 88 5.34 3.29 -1.68
C ARG A 88 6.76 3.76 -1.97
N ASN A 89 7.63 3.82 -0.96
CA ASN A 89 9.04 4.13 -1.18
C ASN A 89 9.72 3.08 -2.09
N MET A 90 9.35 1.80 -1.95
CA MET A 90 9.83 0.76 -2.87
C MET A 90 9.23 0.90 -4.28
N GLN A 91 7.93 1.21 -4.37
CA GLN A 91 7.25 1.48 -5.64
C GLN A 91 7.92 2.58 -6.45
N VAL A 92 8.32 3.70 -5.82
CA VAL A 92 9.02 4.79 -6.50
C VAL A 92 10.38 4.34 -7.03
N ARG A 93 11.09 3.45 -6.32
CA ARG A 93 12.39 2.93 -6.77
C ARG A 93 12.23 1.95 -7.93
N PHE A 94 11.26 1.05 -7.90
CA PHE A 94 10.92 0.22 -9.07
C PHE A 94 10.58 1.07 -10.29
N LYS A 95 9.78 2.12 -10.11
CA LYS A 95 9.44 3.05 -11.19
C LYS A 95 10.68 3.70 -11.80
N LYS A 96 11.65 4.11 -10.99
CA LYS A 96 12.89 4.72 -11.47
C LYS A 96 13.77 3.75 -12.25
N ILE A 97 13.83 2.48 -11.83
CA ILE A 97 14.49 1.43 -12.62
C ILE A 97 13.80 1.29 -13.98
N ASN A 98 12.46 1.22 -14.00
CA ASN A 98 11.70 1.15 -15.24
C ASN A 98 11.98 2.34 -16.17
N GLU A 99 12.04 3.56 -15.63
CA GLU A 99 12.37 4.77 -16.40
C GLU A 99 13.76 4.70 -17.02
N GLU A 100 14.78 4.21 -16.31
CA GLU A 100 16.13 4.05 -16.87
C GLU A 100 16.23 2.92 -17.90
N LEU A 101 15.55 1.79 -17.66
CA LEU A 101 15.52 0.69 -18.63
C LEU A 101 14.82 1.10 -19.93
N ILE A 102 13.75 1.90 -19.85
CA ILE A 102 13.08 2.45 -21.04
C ILE A 102 14.00 3.42 -21.80
N LYS A 103 14.79 4.25 -21.10
CA LYS A 103 15.77 5.13 -21.77
C LYS A 103 16.83 4.33 -22.50
N LEU A 104 17.31 3.23 -21.91
CA LEU A 104 18.21 2.30 -22.60
C LEU A 104 17.57 1.71 -23.85
N GLU A 105 16.31 1.30 -23.73
CA GLU A 105 15.53 0.75 -24.84
C GLU A 105 15.43 1.74 -26.00
N TYR A 106 15.13 3.00 -25.70
CA TYR A 106 15.02 4.06 -26.72
C TYR A 106 16.36 4.39 -27.37
N ASN A 107 17.42 4.53 -26.58
CA ASN A 107 18.76 4.80 -27.11
C ASN A 107 19.26 3.67 -28.01
N SER A 108 18.94 2.42 -27.67
CA SER A 108 19.27 1.26 -28.52
C SER A 108 18.60 1.28 -29.90
N GLN A 109 17.45 1.95 -30.05
CA GLN A 109 16.79 2.11 -31.36
C GLN A 109 17.43 3.17 -32.24
N ILE A 110 18.04 4.22 -31.66
CA ILE A 110 18.61 5.34 -32.40
C ILE A 110 20.01 5.01 -32.91
N THR A 111 20.83 4.33 -32.11
CA THR A 111 22.19 3.96 -32.47
C THR A 111 22.23 2.53 -33.01
N ASN A 112 22.08 2.37 -34.33
CA ASN A 112 22.45 1.14 -35.07
C ASN A 112 23.97 0.90 -35.12
N THR A 113 24.76 1.79 -34.52
CA THR A 113 26.22 1.76 -34.53
C THR A 113 26.74 1.44 -33.13
N ARG A 114 27.48 0.32 -33.05
CA ARG A 114 28.43 -0.11 -32.00
C ARG A 114 28.52 0.88 -30.82
N VAL A 115 27.54 0.85 -29.94
CA VAL A 115 27.60 1.54 -28.66
C VAL A 115 28.75 0.89 -27.88
N ASP A 116 29.49 1.66 -27.10
CA ASP A 116 30.36 1.12 -26.07
C ASP A 116 29.51 0.25 -25.12
N ASP A 117 29.48 -1.05 -25.40
CA ASP A 117 28.60 -2.06 -24.78
C ASP A 117 28.74 -2.11 -23.25
N ASN A 118 29.80 -1.50 -22.72
CA ASN A 118 30.07 -1.40 -21.29
C ASN A 118 28.99 -0.61 -20.53
N LYS A 119 28.43 0.46 -21.10
CA LYS A 119 27.46 1.30 -20.38
C LYS A 119 26.08 0.64 -20.26
N PRO A 120 25.46 0.11 -21.33
CA PRO A 120 24.22 -0.65 -21.22
C PRO A 120 24.35 -1.90 -20.35
N ALA A 121 25.46 -2.65 -20.48
CA ALA A 121 25.72 -3.82 -19.64
C ALA A 121 25.83 -3.47 -18.16
N TYR A 122 26.53 -2.37 -17.83
CA TYR A 122 26.64 -1.89 -16.45
C TYR A 122 25.28 -1.48 -15.86
N ILE A 123 24.46 -0.74 -16.61
CA ILE A 123 23.14 -0.28 -16.15
C ILE A 123 22.19 -1.47 -15.95
N LEU A 124 22.23 -2.48 -16.82
CA LEU A 124 21.44 -3.70 -16.68
C LEU A 124 21.86 -4.53 -15.46
N GLN A 125 23.17 -4.72 -15.27
CA GLN A 125 23.69 -5.43 -14.10
C GLN A 125 23.28 -4.73 -12.80
N LEU A 126 23.36 -3.40 -12.78
CA LEU A 126 22.96 -2.60 -11.61
C LEU A 126 21.46 -2.64 -11.38
N SER A 127 20.65 -2.58 -12.44
CA SER A 127 19.19 -2.77 -12.37
C SER A 127 18.83 -4.11 -11.76
N LYS A 128 19.51 -5.20 -12.17
CA LYS A 128 19.28 -6.55 -11.63
C LYS A 128 19.52 -6.60 -10.13
N GLU A 129 20.66 -6.08 -9.67
CA GLU A 129 21.00 -6.06 -8.24
C GLU A 129 20.02 -5.24 -7.42
N ILE A 130 19.67 -4.03 -7.89
CA ILE A 130 18.74 -3.18 -7.17
C ILE A 130 17.35 -3.81 -7.13
N HIS A 131 16.88 -4.38 -8.25
CA HIS A 131 15.57 -5.03 -8.32
C HIS A 131 15.46 -6.18 -7.31
N LEU A 132 16.51 -7.02 -7.19
CA LEU A 132 16.57 -8.07 -6.17
C LEU A 132 16.52 -7.50 -4.75
N GLU A 133 17.32 -6.48 -4.48
CA GLU A 133 17.37 -5.85 -3.14
C GLU A 133 16.03 -5.23 -2.75
N LEU A 134 15.35 -4.55 -3.68
CA LEU A 134 14.02 -3.97 -3.45
C LEU A 134 12.97 -5.04 -3.16
N GLU A 135 13.00 -6.14 -3.91
CA GLU A 135 12.08 -7.24 -3.71
C GLU A 135 12.25 -7.88 -2.33
N GLN A 136 13.49 -8.16 -1.94
CA GLN A 136 13.81 -8.65 -0.60
C GLN A 136 13.36 -7.67 0.50
N GLN A 137 13.48 -6.36 0.26
CA GLN A 137 13.00 -5.36 1.20
C GLN A 137 11.48 -5.34 1.31
N CYS A 138 10.75 -5.41 0.21
CA CYS A 138 9.29 -5.54 0.22
C CYS A 138 8.84 -6.77 1.00
N GLY A 139 9.49 -7.92 0.78
CA GLY A 139 9.21 -9.15 1.53
C GLY A 139 9.44 -8.99 3.03
N LYS A 140 10.55 -8.34 3.43
CA LYS A 140 10.84 -8.05 4.85
C LYS A 140 9.83 -7.10 5.47
N ILE A 141 9.49 -6.00 4.80
CA ILE A 141 8.46 -5.07 5.27
C ILE A 141 7.14 -5.83 5.47
N THR A 142 6.72 -6.60 4.48
CA THR A 142 5.48 -7.36 4.54
C THR A 142 5.46 -8.36 5.69
N ARG A 143 6.60 -9.01 5.98
CA ARG A 143 6.73 -9.93 7.12
C ARG A 143 6.66 -9.20 8.47
N VAL A 144 7.38 -8.08 8.62
CA VAL A 144 7.40 -7.29 9.86
C VAL A 144 6.00 -6.79 10.22
N PHE A 145 5.26 -6.29 9.23
CA PHE A 145 3.90 -5.78 9.43
C PHE A 145 2.83 -6.86 9.29
N GLY A 146 3.23 -8.13 9.09
CA GLY A 146 2.33 -9.19 8.63
C GLY A 146 1.17 -9.45 9.60
N ILE A 147 1.48 -9.68 10.88
CA ILE A 147 0.46 -9.91 11.93
C ILE A 147 -0.47 -8.70 12.04
N GLN A 148 0.11 -7.49 12.08
CA GLN A 148 -0.65 -6.26 12.20
C GLN A 148 -1.63 -6.09 11.03
N LEU A 149 -1.18 -6.33 9.79
CA LEU A 149 -2.03 -6.21 8.62
C LEU A 149 -3.18 -7.23 8.64
N ILE A 150 -2.91 -8.48 9.01
CA ILE A 150 -3.97 -9.50 9.11
C ILE A 150 -5.01 -9.10 10.15
N MET A 151 -4.57 -8.73 11.35
CA MET A 151 -5.46 -8.28 12.42
C MET A 151 -6.23 -7.01 12.02
N SER A 152 -5.57 -6.08 11.34
CA SER A 152 -6.20 -4.87 10.79
C SER A 152 -7.28 -5.22 9.77
N MET A 153 -7.00 -6.08 8.80
CA MET A 153 -7.98 -6.50 7.79
C MET A 153 -9.16 -7.27 8.40
N ALA A 154 -8.91 -8.15 9.37
CA ALA A 154 -9.97 -8.89 10.07
C ALA A 154 -10.86 -7.96 10.90
N SER A 155 -10.26 -7.05 11.67
CA SER A 155 -11.01 -6.06 12.45
C SER A 155 -11.82 -5.11 11.56
N LEU A 156 -11.26 -4.73 10.41
CA LEU A 156 -11.93 -3.90 9.42
C LEU A 156 -13.11 -4.63 8.79
N PHE A 157 -12.99 -5.93 8.52
CA PHE A 157 -14.10 -6.75 8.02
C PHE A 157 -15.28 -6.77 8.99
N ILE A 158 -15.02 -7.07 10.27
CA ILE A 158 -16.07 -7.11 11.32
C ILE A 158 -16.71 -5.73 11.44
N LEU A 159 -15.90 -4.67 11.56
CA LEU A 159 -16.38 -3.30 11.70
C LEU A 159 -17.24 -2.85 10.51
N MET A 160 -16.78 -3.09 9.28
CA MET A 160 -17.53 -2.74 8.07
C MET A 160 -18.85 -3.50 7.99
N THR A 161 -18.86 -4.78 8.34
CA THR A 161 -20.09 -5.60 8.38
C THR A 161 -21.08 -5.03 9.38
N THR A 162 -20.64 -4.77 10.62
CA THR A 162 -21.48 -4.18 11.67
C THR A 162 -22.00 -2.80 11.28
N MET A 163 -21.15 -1.92 10.74
CA MET A 163 -21.55 -0.57 10.36
C MET A 163 -22.54 -0.56 9.18
N THR A 164 -22.34 -1.43 8.19
CA THR A 164 -23.25 -1.53 7.04
C THR A 164 -24.60 -2.12 7.45
N TYR A 165 -24.61 -3.09 8.36
CA TYR A 165 -25.85 -3.61 8.95
C TYR A 165 -26.57 -2.54 9.78
N ASN A 166 -25.85 -1.79 10.62
CA ASN A 166 -26.44 -0.67 11.38
C ASN A 166 -27.00 0.42 10.47
N LEU A 167 -26.36 0.68 9.32
CA LEU A 167 -26.88 1.59 8.31
C LEU A 167 -28.21 1.07 7.76
N TYR A 168 -28.29 -0.22 7.41
CA TYR A 168 -29.52 -0.85 6.94
C TYR A 168 -30.66 -0.71 7.98
N VAL A 169 -30.40 -1.08 9.24
CA VAL A 169 -31.41 -0.97 10.32
C VAL A 169 -31.86 0.48 10.55
N THR A 170 -30.95 1.44 10.46
CA THR A 170 -31.30 2.86 10.67
C THR A 170 -32.14 3.42 9.51
N VAL A 171 -31.93 2.94 8.28
CA VAL A 171 -32.65 3.40 7.08
C VAL A 171 -34.02 2.74 6.95
N PHE A 172 -34.11 1.44 7.21
CA PHE A 172 -35.31 0.63 6.96
C PHE A 172 -36.08 0.22 8.23
N GLY A 173 -35.49 0.44 9.41
CA GLY A 173 -36.13 0.16 10.68
C GLY A 173 -37.17 1.21 11.10
N PRO A 174 -37.82 1.03 12.26
CA PRO A 174 -38.78 1.99 12.79
C PRO A 174 -38.15 3.37 12.98
N ASN A 175 -38.94 4.44 12.85
CA ASN A 175 -38.44 5.82 12.83
C ASN A 175 -37.73 6.19 14.14
N ILE A 176 -36.41 6.27 14.12
CA ILE A 176 -35.57 6.65 15.27
C ILE A 176 -35.41 8.17 15.30
N GLN A 177 -35.51 8.79 16.48
CA GLN A 177 -35.16 10.20 16.67
C GLN A 177 -33.70 10.46 16.24
N ASP A 178 -33.47 11.52 15.49
CA ASP A 178 -32.17 11.90 14.91
C ASP A 178 -31.61 10.93 13.85
N TRP A 179 -32.48 10.22 13.11
CA TRP A 179 -32.09 9.26 12.06
C TRP A 179 -31.07 9.85 11.05
N ALA A 180 -31.26 11.09 10.59
CA ALA A 180 -30.38 11.73 9.62
C ALA A 180 -28.94 11.91 10.14
N LEU A 181 -28.81 12.26 11.41
CA LEU A 181 -27.53 12.45 12.09
C LEU A 181 -26.82 11.12 12.32
N ARG A 182 -27.56 10.07 12.69
CA ARG A 182 -27.05 8.71 12.80
C ARG A 182 -26.54 8.17 11.46
N ILE A 183 -27.32 8.34 10.38
CA ILE A 183 -26.90 7.96 9.03
C ILE A 183 -25.61 8.68 8.63
N SER A 184 -25.53 9.99 8.88
CA SER A 184 -24.34 10.78 8.58
C SER A 184 -23.10 10.25 9.30
N ILE A 185 -23.20 9.96 10.60
CA ILE A 185 -22.12 9.40 11.41
C ILE A 185 -21.70 8.01 10.91
N ILE A 186 -22.65 7.11 10.69
CA ILE A 186 -22.34 5.74 10.22
C ILE A 186 -21.67 5.79 8.85
N THR A 187 -22.19 6.60 7.92
CA THR A 187 -21.63 6.75 6.57
C THR A 187 -20.23 7.36 6.60
N PHE A 188 -19.99 8.32 7.51
CA PHE A 188 -18.66 8.88 7.73
C PHE A 188 -17.65 7.82 8.19
N TRP A 189 -18.01 6.98 9.16
CA TRP A 189 -17.15 5.87 9.62
C TRP A 189 -16.90 4.84 8.52
N ILE A 190 -17.94 4.44 7.77
CA ILE A 190 -17.81 3.54 6.62
C ILE A 190 -16.83 4.13 5.59
N THR A 191 -16.92 5.44 5.33
CA THR A 191 -16.03 6.12 4.38
C THR A 191 -14.58 6.13 4.86
N ILE A 192 -14.33 6.43 6.14
CA ILE A 192 -12.98 6.41 6.71
C ILE A 192 -12.37 5.01 6.62
N HIS A 193 -13.07 3.98 7.09
CA HIS A 193 -12.54 2.61 7.09
C HIS A 193 -12.46 2.02 5.68
N GLY A 194 -13.43 2.32 4.81
CA GLY A 194 -13.39 1.95 3.40
C GLY A 194 -12.21 2.59 2.68
N SER A 195 -11.96 3.88 2.89
CA SER A 195 -10.81 4.59 2.29
C SER A 195 -9.48 3.99 2.75
N LYS A 196 -9.36 3.61 4.04
CA LYS A 196 -8.20 2.90 4.59
C LYS A 196 -7.93 1.60 3.83
N LEU A 197 -8.95 0.76 3.70
CA LEU A 197 -8.88 -0.54 3.03
C LEU A 197 -8.44 -0.37 1.56
N LEU A 198 -9.07 0.56 0.84
CA LEU A 198 -8.75 0.85 -0.56
C LEU A 198 -7.33 1.36 -0.70
N PHE A 199 -6.91 2.28 0.18
CA PHE A 199 -5.57 2.88 0.12
C PHE A 199 -4.47 1.83 0.31
N ILE A 200 -4.56 0.98 1.33
CA ILE A 200 -3.57 -0.08 1.60
C ILE A 200 -3.43 -1.01 0.40
N ASN A 201 -4.55 -1.53 -0.10
CA ASN A 201 -4.56 -2.48 -1.21
C ASN A 201 -4.12 -1.83 -2.54
N HIS A 202 -4.49 -0.58 -2.77
CA HIS A 202 -4.07 0.16 -3.95
C HIS A 202 -2.55 0.42 -3.95
N MET A 203 -1.96 0.81 -2.81
CA MET A 203 -0.50 0.97 -2.70
C MET A 203 0.24 -0.35 -2.96
N CYS A 204 -0.25 -1.47 -2.43
CA CYS A 204 0.30 -2.79 -2.70
C CYS A 204 0.23 -3.14 -4.18
N SER A 205 -0.96 -3.00 -4.78
CA SER A 205 -1.22 -3.26 -6.19
C SER A 205 -0.32 -2.44 -7.12
N ARG A 206 -0.18 -1.13 -6.85
CA ARG A 206 0.70 -0.25 -7.63
C ARG A 206 2.17 -0.67 -7.55
N THR A 207 2.62 -1.12 -6.39
CA THR A 207 4.00 -1.59 -6.20
C THR A 207 4.26 -2.84 -7.03
N VAL A 208 3.36 -3.82 -6.94
CA VAL A 208 3.43 -5.05 -7.74
C VAL A 208 3.33 -4.74 -9.23
N HIS A 209 2.52 -3.76 -9.62
CA HIS A 209 2.41 -3.34 -11.01
C HIS A 209 3.73 -2.77 -11.56
N GLU A 210 4.40 -1.86 -10.82
CA GLU A 210 5.70 -1.33 -11.24
C GLU A 210 6.77 -2.44 -11.31
N TRP A 211 6.75 -3.39 -10.38
CA TRP A 211 7.63 -4.57 -10.45
C TRP A 211 7.34 -5.43 -11.70
N LYS A 212 6.06 -5.72 -12.01
CA LYS A 212 5.68 -6.49 -13.21
C LYS A 212 6.08 -5.77 -14.50
N LYS A 213 5.97 -4.44 -14.52
CA LYS A 213 6.34 -3.61 -15.67
C LYS A 213 7.81 -3.79 -16.04
N THR A 214 8.70 -4.00 -15.08
CA THR A 214 10.12 -4.30 -15.35
C THR A 214 10.26 -5.53 -16.26
N GLY A 215 9.47 -6.59 -16.05
CA GLY A 215 9.52 -7.81 -16.85
C GLY A 215 9.14 -7.60 -18.32
N VAL A 216 8.14 -6.74 -18.57
CA VAL A 216 7.74 -6.35 -19.94
C VAL A 216 8.88 -5.61 -20.64
N ILE A 217 9.53 -4.67 -19.95
CA ILE A 217 10.64 -3.88 -20.51
C ILE A 217 11.86 -4.77 -20.79
N ILE A 218 12.18 -5.71 -19.89
CA ILE A 218 13.29 -6.66 -20.07
C ILE A 218 13.08 -7.51 -21.32
N HIS A 219 11.86 -8.01 -21.54
CA HIS A 219 11.57 -8.81 -22.73
C HIS A 219 11.75 -8.00 -24.03
N GLN A 220 11.33 -6.73 -24.03
CA GLN A 220 11.57 -5.82 -25.16
C GLN A 220 13.06 -5.57 -25.39
N LEU A 221 13.85 -5.39 -24.33
CA LEU A 221 15.31 -5.24 -24.42
C LEU A 221 15.98 -6.50 -24.97
N GLU A 222 15.52 -7.70 -24.60
CA GLU A 222 16.07 -8.98 -25.10
C GLU A 222 16.04 -9.04 -26.64
N THR A 223 14.95 -8.58 -27.25
CA THR A 223 14.79 -8.60 -28.71
C THR A 223 15.66 -7.58 -29.46
N LYS A 224 16.24 -6.60 -28.77
CA LYS A 224 16.94 -5.46 -29.38
C LYS A 224 18.46 -5.55 -29.30
N PHE A 225 19.01 -6.19 -28.26
CA PHE A 225 20.45 -6.31 -28.11
C PHE A 225 21.00 -7.56 -28.82
N VAL A 226 22.11 -7.39 -29.55
CA VAL A 226 22.84 -8.49 -30.21
C VAL A 226 23.96 -9.02 -29.31
N ASN A 227 24.44 -8.22 -28.35
CA ASN A 227 25.56 -8.59 -27.49
C ASN A 227 25.18 -9.73 -26.52
N ALA A 228 25.88 -10.87 -26.63
CA ALA A 228 25.63 -12.07 -25.85
C ALA A 228 25.73 -11.85 -24.33
N GLN A 229 26.61 -10.97 -23.85
CA GLN A 229 26.77 -10.67 -22.43
C GLN A 229 25.58 -9.87 -21.88
N ILE A 230 25.04 -8.94 -22.69
CA ILE A 230 23.84 -8.18 -22.37
C ILE A 230 22.63 -9.11 -22.33
N CYS A 231 22.45 -9.95 -23.36
CA CYS A 231 21.36 -10.93 -23.40
C CYS A 231 21.41 -11.90 -22.22
N LYS A 232 22.60 -12.38 -21.85
CA LYS A 232 22.78 -13.23 -20.66
C LYS A 232 22.33 -12.51 -19.37
N THR A 233 22.63 -11.23 -19.23
CA THR A 233 22.23 -10.43 -18.05
C THR A 233 20.71 -10.23 -18.00
N ILE A 234 20.09 -9.94 -19.15
CA ILE A 234 18.64 -9.82 -19.33
C ILE A 234 17.95 -11.14 -18.94
N GLN A 235 18.44 -12.28 -19.45
CA GLN A 235 17.91 -13.60 -19.13
C GLN A 235 18.04 -13.93 -17.63
N GLN A 236 19.18 -13.62 -17.01
CA GLN A 236 19.35 -13.79 -15.56
C GLN A 236 18.34 -12.97 -14.76
N LEU A 237 18.09 -11.73 -15.14
CA LEU A 237 17.10 -10.88 -14.49
C LEU A 237 15.67 -11.41 -14.70
N SER A 238 15.33 -11.85 -15.92
CA SER A 238 14.05 -12.48 -16.22
C SER A 238 13.82 -13.72 -15.35
N ILE A 239 14.80 -14.63 -15.29
CA ILE A 239 14.77 -15.83 -14.43
C ILE A 239 14.58 -15.43 -12.97
N GLN A 240 15.32 -14.43 -12.48
CA GLN A 240 15.20 -13.96 -11.11
C GLN A 240 13.79 -13.47 -10.77
N MET A 241 13.15 -12.73 -11.69
CA MET A 241 11.77 -12.24 -11.52
C MET A 241 10.73 -13.37 -11.53
N ILE A 242 10.96 -14.42 -12.32
CA ILE A 242 10.10 -15.60 -12.34
C ILE A 242 10.26 -16.41 -11.05
N GLN A 243 11.50 -16.58 -10.59
CA GLN A 243 11.81 -17.36 -9.39
C GLN A 243 11.38 -16.67 -8.10
N ASN A 244 11.40 -15.34 -8.07
CA ASN A 244 11.02 -14.55 -6.91
C ASN A 244 9.95 -13.51 -7.33
N PRO A 245 8.69 -13.95 -7.46
CA PRO A 245 7.63 -13.03 -7.84
C PRO A 245 7.32 -12.10 -6.67
N LEU A 246 7.34 -10.78 -6.90
CA LEU A 246 6.94 -9.83 -5.86
C LEU A 246 5.44 -9.99 -5.58
N GLN A 247 5.14 -10.62 -4.46
CA GLN A 247 3.78 -10.72 -3.96
C GLN A 247 3.72 -10.27 -2.50
N ILE A 248 2.83 -9.32 -2.22
CA ILE A 248 2.64 -8.78 -0.88
C ILE A 248 1.66 -9.69 -0.14
N TYR A 249 2.21 -10.74 0.48
CA TYR A 249 1.49 -11.69 1.32
C TYR A 249 1.89 -11.52 2.79
N PRO A 250 1.14 -10.76 3.60
CA PRO A 250 1.27 -10.80 5.06
C PRO A 250 1.22 -12.24 5.56
N LEU A 251 2.33 -12.72 6.13
CA LEU A 251 2.50 -14.07 6.67
C LEU A 251 2.10 -15.23 5.74
N GLY A 252 1.98 -15.02 4.42
CA GLY A 252 1.54 -16.06 3.48
C GLY A 252 0.04 -16.33 3.44
N PHE A 253 -0.80 -15.63 4.21
CA PHE A 253 -2.24 -15.92 4.29
C PHE A 253 -3.07 -15.21 3.23
N ILE A 254 -2.86 -13.90 3.06
CA ILE A 254 -3.74 -13.04 2.25
C ILE A 254 -2.91 -12.29 1.22
N GLN A 255 -3.29 -12.34 -0.05
CA GLN A 255 -2.66 -11.53 -1.09
C GLN A 255 -3.22 -10.11 -1.08
N LEU A 256 -2.51 -9.11 -0.58
CA LEU A 256 -2.99 -7.72 -0.65
C LEU A 256 -2.97 -7.19 -2.09
N GLY A 257 -4.02 -6.47 -2.49
CA GLY A 257 -4.19 -5.95 -3.84
C GLY A 257 -5.65 -5.86 -4.29
N HIS A 258 -5.87 -5.61 -5.58
CA HIS A 258 -7.23 -5.52 -6.13
C HIS A 258 -8.02 -6.84 -6.05
N SER A 259 -7.34 -7.99 -6.16
CA SER A 259 -7.97 -9.31 -5.98
C SER A 259 -8.56 -9.48 -4.57
N PHE A 260 -7.83 -9.05 -3.54
CA PHE A 260 -8.34 -9.07 -2.17
C PHE A 260 -9.54 -8.14 -1.99
N LEU A 261 -9.51 -6.93 -2.57
CA LEU A 261 -10.66 -6.01 -2.50
C LEU A 261 -11.92 -6.64 -3.09
N GLN A 262 -11.80 -7.29 -4.26
CA GLN A 262 -12.94 -7.98 -4.88
C GLN A 262 -13.51 -9.08 -3.98
N GLY A 263 -12.64 -9.93 -3.41
CA GLY A 263 -13.06 -10.96 -2.46
C GLY A 263 -13.69 -10.37 -1.20
N PHE A 264 -13.06 -9.35 -0.63
CA PHE A 264 -13.52 -8.67 0.59
C PHE A 264 -14.94 -8.11 0.43
N PHE A 265 -15.20 -7.36 -0.64
CA PHE A 265 -16.53 -6.79 -0.89
C PHE A 265 -17.57 -7.87 -1.21
N GLY A 266 -17.18 -8.92 -1.93
CA GLY A 266 -18.04 -10.08 -2.17
C GLY A 266 -18.48 -10.74 -0.87
N THR A 267 -17.53 -11.07 0.01
CA THR A 267 -17.81 -11.67 1.32
C THR A 267 -18.62 -10.71 2.21
N LEU A 268 -18.30 -9.42 2.23
CA LEU A 268 -19.06 -8.41 2.97
C LEU A 268 -20.54 -8.39 2.55
N ALA A 269 -20.82 -8.38 1.24
CA ALA A 269 -22.17 -8.42 0.72
C ALA A 269 -22.91 -9.70 1.12
N THR A 270 -22.26 -10.86 1.04
CA THR A 270 -22.84 -12.14 1.47
C THR A 270 -23.21 -12.13 2.95
N TYR A 271 -22.30 -11.70 3.84
CA TYR A 271 -22.57 -11.62 5.27
C TYR A 271 -23.68 -10.62 5.59
N LEU A 272 -23.75 -9.50 4.86
CA LEU A 272 -24.84 -8.54 5.01
C LEU A 272 -26.19 -9.15 4.65
N ILE A 273 -26.29 -9.85 3.52
CA ILE A 273 -27.52 -10.53 3.09
C ILE A 273 -27.96 -11.53 4.17
N ILE A 274 -27.04 -12.36 4.67
CA ILE A 274 -27.33 -13.32 5.73
C ILE A 274 -27.82 -12.60 7.00
N SER A 275 -27.14 -11.53 7.42
CA SER A 275 -27.50 -10.78 8.64
C SER A 275 -28.89 -10.15 8.54
N ILE A 276 -29.27 -9.68 7.35
CA ILE A 276 -30.61 -9.14 7.09
C ILE A 276 -31.66 -10.26 7.15
N GLN A 277 -31.40 -11.39 6.50
CA GLN A 277 -32.35 -12.51 6.43
C GLN A 277 -32.57 -13.23 7.77
N MET A 278 -31.56 -13.26 8.65
CA MET A 278 -31.64 -13.92 9.96
C MET A 278 -32.43 -13.10 10.99
N VAL A 279 -32.83 -11.87 10.67
CA VAL A 279 -33.62 -11.01 11.54
C VAL A 279 -35.07 -11.05 11.06
N PRO A 280 -36.01 -11.65 11.82
CA PRO A 280 -37.42 -11.51 11.51
C PRO A 280 -37.79 -10.03 11.74
N ILE A 281 -38.09 -9.32 10.64
CA ILE A 281 -38.65 -7.97 10.65
C ILE A 281 -40.15 -8.07 10.97
#